data_AF-A0A0D0CRE3-F1
#
_entry.id   AF-A0A0D0CRE3-F1
#
_cell.length_a   1.000
_cell.length_b   1.000
_cell.length_c   1.000
_cell.angle_alpha   90.00
_cell.angle_beta   90.00
_cell.angle_gamma   90.00
#
_symmetry.space_group_name_H-M   'P 1'
#
loop_
_entity.id
_entity.type
_entity.pdbx_description
1 polymer ?
#
loop_
_entity_poly.entity_id
_entity_poly.type
_entity_poly.pdbx_seq_one_letter_code
_entity_poly.pdbx_strand_id
1 'polypeptide(L)'
;QWEPSSPEYQQMLLFMSTWKYQEALDDLQWLVVQWLFELHRLNVAQMAYKMCTHIVKSLQKCCCAIQNAVQKYNVAACELDPP
;
A
#
# COMPACT_ATOMS: atom_id res chain seq x y z
N GLN A 1 7.61 8.87 33.50
CA GLN A 1 6.89 8.00 32.54
C GLN A 1 5.68 8.79 32.06
N TRP A 2 5.34 8.72 30.78
CA TRP A 2 4.12 9.34 30.27
C TRP A 2 2.92 8.58 30.82
N GLU A 3 1.94 9.28 31.38
CA GLU A 3 0.70 8.66 31.84
C GLU A 3 -0.23 8.38 30.65
N PRO A 4 -0.87 7.21 30.57
CA PRO A 4 -1.80 6.89 29.47
C PRO A 4 -2.99 7.86 29.35
N SER A 5 -3.34 8.54 30.44
CA SER A 5 -4.37 9.58 30.52
C SER A 5 -3.88 10.99 30.19
N SER A 6 -2.56 11.17 30.04
CA SER A 6 -2.00 12.48 29.69
C SER A 6 -2.42 12.88 28.27
N PRO A 7 -2.82 14.13 28.04
CA PRO A 7 -3.24 14.60 26.73
C PRO A 7 -2.12 14.45 25.68
N GLU A 8 -0.86 14.56 26.09
CA GLU A 8 0.28 14.37 25.20
C GLU A 8 0.43 12.91 24.74
N TYR A 9 0.17 11.94 25.63
CA TYR A 9 0.17 10.52 25.26
C TYR A 9 -0.96 10.21 24.27
N GLN A 10 -2.15 10.77 24.48
CA GLN A 10 -3.28 10.60 23.56
C GLN A 10 -3.01 11.26 22.20
N GLN A 11 -2.42 12.46 22.18
CA GLN A 11 -2.00 13.11 20.93
C GLN A 11 -0.97 12.29 20.17
N MET A 12 0.00 11.70 20.88
CA MET A 12 1.00 10.83 20.25
C MET A 12 0.35 9.59 19.64
N LEU A 13 -0.64 8.98 20.30
CA LEU A 13 -1.38 7.84 19.75
C LEU A 13 -2.12 8.21 18.46
N LEU A 14 -2.82 9.35 18.44
CA LEU A 14 -3.50 9.86 17.24
C LEU A 14 -2.51 10.12 16.10
N PHE A 15 -1.36 10.71 16.42
CA PHE A 15 -0.30 10.95 15.46
C PHE A 15 0.24 9.64 14.88
N MET A 16 0.48 8.64 15.72
CA MET A 16 0.95 7.32 15.28
C MET A 16 -0.07 6.61 14.39
N SER A 17 -1.37 6.66 14.73
CA SER A 17 -2.43 6.08 13.88
C SER A 17 -2.52 6.79 12.53
N THR A 18 -2.45 8.13 12.53
CA THR A 18 -2.43 8.94 11.30
C THR A 18 -1.24 8.59 10.42
N TRP A 19 -0.05 8.44 11.02
CA TRP A 19 1.17 8.10 10.29
C TRP A 19 1.09 6.70 9.67
N LYS A 20 0.62 5.69 10.43
CA LYS A 20 0.43 4.32 9.90
C LYS A 20 -0.54 4.27 8.73
N TYR A 21 -1.60 5.07 8.77
CA TYR A 21 -2.53 5.18 7.66
C TYR A 21 -1.90 5.82 6.43
N GLN A 22 -1.13 6.90 6.60
CA GLN A 22 -0.40 7.55 5.52
C GLN A 22 0.61 6.58 4.89
N GLU A 23 1.36 5.84 5.71
CA GLU A 23 2.30 4.82 5.22
C GLU A 23 1.58 3.73 4.41
N ALA A 24 0.45 3.21 4.93
CA ALA A 24 -0.34 2.21 4.22
C ALA A 24 -0.94 2.74 2.91
N LEU A 25 -1.31 4.03 2.87
CA LEU A 25 -1.81 4.71 1.68
C LEU A 25 -0.70 4.90 0.64
N ASP A 26 0.49 5.35 1.05
CA ASP A 26 1.65 5.56 0.18
C ASP A 26 2.11 4.23 -0.43
N ASP A 27 2.18 3.16 0.37
CA ASP A 27 2.47 1.81 -0.09
C ASP A 27 1.48 1.34 -1.17
N LEU A 28 0.19 1.58 -0.94
CA LEU A 28 -0.86 1.23 -1.89
C LEU A 28 -0.71 2.01 -3.20
N GLN A 29 -0.49 3.33 -3.12
CA GLN A 29 -0.29 4.17 -4.31
C GLN A 29 0.94 3.74 -5.11
N TRP A 30 2.06 3.50 -4.43
CA TRP A 30 3.29 3.04 -5.07
C TRP A 30 3.09 1.72 -5.82
N LEU A 31 2.41 0.74 -5.21
CA LEU A 31 2.12 -0.55 -5.85
C LEU A 31 1.20 -0.41 -7.07
N VAL A 32 0.19 0.46 -7.01
CA VAL A 32 -0.71 0.73 -8.14
C VAL A 32 0.07 1.35 -9.30
N VAL A 33 0.92 2.33 -9.03
CA VAL A 33 1.78 2.95 -10.06
C VAL A 33 2.72 1.90 -10.67
N GLN A 34 3.38 1.08 -9.85
CA GLN A 34 4.25 0.00 -10.34
C GLN A 34 3.49 -0.98 -11.25
N TRP A 35 2.26 -1.36 -10.88
CA TRP A 35 1.42 -2.25 -11.69
C TRP A 35 1.05 -1.62 -13.05
N LEU A 36 0.72 -0.33 -13.09
CA LEU A 36 0.45 0.40 -14.33
C LEU A 36 1.68 0.44 -15.26
N PHE A 37 2.88 0.65 -14.69
CA PHE A 37 4.12 0.59 -15.46
C PHE A 37 4.35 -0.81 -16.04
N GLU A 38 4.12 -1.86 -15.26
CA GLU A 38 4.28 -3.24 -15.74
C GLU A 38 3.27 -3.60 -16.84
N LEU A 39 2.02 -3.14 -16.73
CA LEU A 39 1.03 -3.28 -17.80
C LEU A 39 1.45 -2.54 -19.07
N HIS A 40 1.98 -1.32 -18.94
CA HIS A 40 2.50 -0.58 -20.06
C HIS A 40 3.67 -1.32 -20.74
N ARG A 41 4.59 -1.89 -19.96
CA ARG A 41 5.69 -2.72 -20.48
C ARG A 41 5.18 -3.95 -21.21
N LEU A 42 4.13 -4.60 -20.72
CA LEU A 42 3.51 -5.74 -21.40
C LEU A 42 2.96 -5.34 -22.77
N ASN A 43 2.29 -4.18 -22.84
CA ASN A 43 1.73 -3.65 -24.09
C ASN A 43 2.84 -3.36 -25.14
N VAL A 44 4.01 -2.89 -24.69
CA VAL A 44 5.17 -2.63 -25.56
C VAL A 44 5.92 -3.91 -25.96
N ALA A 45 5.95 -4.93 -25.10
CA ALA A 45 6.73 -6.16 -25.30
C ALA A 45 6.16 -7.15 -26.35
N GLN A 46 5.28 -6.69 -27.24
CA GLN A 46 4.35 -7.42 -28.13
C GLN A 46 4.84 -8.70 -28.84
N MET A 47 6.13 -9.03 -28.88
CA MET A 47 6.67 -10.22 -29.58
C MET A 47 7.67 -11.09 -28.79
N ALA A 48 8.04 -10.75 -27.55
CA ALA A 48 9.05 -11.50 -26.81
C ALA A 48 8.43 -12.41 -25.74
N TYR A 49 8.12 -13.66 -26.08
CA TYR A 49 7.45 -14.64 -25.21
C TYR A 49 8.08 -14.76 -23.80
N LYS A 50 9.42 -14.80 -23.72
CA LYS A 50 10.13 -14.84 -22.42
C LYS A 50 9.91 -13.56 -21.61
N MET A 51 9.91 -12.39 -22.23
CA MET A 51 9.64 -11.12 -21.55
C MET A 51 8.21 -11.04 -21.03
N CYS A 52 7.22 -11.45 -21.84
CA CYS A 52 5.82 -11.50 -21.43
C CYS A 52 5.59 -12.42 -20.23
N THR A 53 6.22 -13.60 -20.17
CA THR A 53 6.06 -14.51 -19.02
C THR A 53 6.63 -13.93 -17.72
N HIS A 54 7.75 -13.20 -17.78
CA HIS A 54 8.28 -12.49 -16.61
C HIS A 54 7.36 -11.34 -16.16
N ILE A 55 6.83 -10.56 -17.11
CA ILE A 55 5.91 -9.46 -16.79
C ILE A 55 4.62 -9.99 -16.18
N VAL A 56 4.02 -11.06 -16.73
CA VAL A 56 2.82 -11.68 -16.17
C VAL A 56 3.06 -12.17 -14.74
N LYS A 57 4.21 -12.79 -14.45
CA LYS A 57 4.58 -13.17 -13.08
C LYS A 57 4.76 -11.97 -12.16
N SER A 58 5.35 -10.88 -12.65
CA SER A 58 5.48 -9.62 -11.91
C SER A 58 4.09 -9.05 -11.58
N LEU A 59 3.19 -9.00 -12.55
CA LEU A 59 1.81 -8.55 -12.40
C LEU A 59 1.04 -9.37 -11.37
N GLN A 60 1.16 -10.71 -11.40
CA GLN A 60 0.54 -11.59 -10.40
C GLN A 60 1.03 -11.28 -8.98
N LYS A 61 2.35 -11.11 -8.81
CA LYS A 61 2.93 -10.74 -7.51
C LYS A 61 2.45 -9.36 -7.04
N CYS A 62 2.42 -8.37 -7.95
CA CYS A 62 1.89 -7.04 -7.66
C CYS A 62 0.41 -7.11 -7.27
N CYS A 63 -0.43 -7.91 -7.92
CA CYS A 63 -1.84 -8.07 -7.54
C CYS A 63 -1.99 -8.60 -6.11
N CYS A 64 -1.23 -9.63 -5.72
CA CYS A 64 -1.24 -10.11 -4.34
C CYS A 64 -0.73 -9.04 -3.36
N ALA A 65 0.30 -8.29 -3.74
CA ALA A 65 0.82 -7.20 -2.92
C ALA A 65 -0.20 -6.07 -2.74
N ILE A 66 -0.92 -5.69 -3.80
CA ILE A 66 -1.99 -4.69 -3.75
C ILE A 66 -3.12 -5.18 -2.84
N GLN A 67 -3.54 -6.44 -2.94
CA GLN A 67 -4.56 -7.00 -2.05
C GLN A 67 -4.15 -6.89 -0.58
N ASN A 68 -2.91 -7.24 -0.26
CA ASN A 68 -2.37 -7.11 1.10
C ASN A 68 -2.27 -5.64 1.54
N ALA A 69 -1.84 -4.74 0.66
CA ALA A 69 -1.75 -3.31 0.95
C ALA A 69 -3.14 -2.69 1.20
N VAL A 70 -4.15 -3.07 0.42
CA VAL A 70 -5.54 -2.67 0.64
C VAL A 70 -6.04 -3.16 2.00
N GLN A 71 -5.73 -4.41 2.39
CA GLN A 71 -6.08 -4.90 3.71
C GLN A 71 -5.43 -4.09 4.84
N LYS A 72 -4.13 -3.78 4.73
CA LYS A 72 -3.42 -2.93 5.70
C LYS A 72 -4.02 -1.53 5.78
N TYR A 73 -4.28 -0.92 4.62
CA TYR A 73 -4.94 0.37 4.54
C TYR A 73 -6.30 0.34 5.22
N ASN A 74 -7.14 -0.66 4.95
CA ASN A 74 -8.46 -0.78 5.57
C ASN A 74 -8.37 -0.94 7.09
N VAL A 75 -7.41 -1.73 7.59
CA VAL A 75 -7.19 -1.86 9.04
C VAL A 75 -6.78 -0.52 9.65
N ALA A 76 -5.80 0.18 9.06
CA ALA A 76 -5.35 1.48 9.54
C ALA A 76 -6.46 2.56 9.44
N ALA A 77 -7.30 2.48 8.40
CA ALA A 77 -8.45 3.37 8.22
C ALA A 77 -9.56 3.11 9.24
N CYS A 78 -9.72 1.88 9.75
CA CYS A 78 -10.65 1.60 10.85
C CYS A 78 -10.11 2.05 12.21
N GLU A 79 -8.78 2.10 12.38
CA GLU A 79 -8.13 2.60 13.62
C GLU A 79 -8.16 4.13 13.72
N LEU A 80 -8.21 4.81 12.58
CA LEU A 80 -8.57 6.22 12.52
C LEU A 80 -10.08 6.33 12.60
N ASP A 81 -10.58 6.81 13.74
CA ASP A 81 -11.98 7.22 13.84
C ASP A 81 -12.23 8.28 12.76
N PRO A 82 -13.06 8.00 11.73
CA PRO A 82 -13.24 8.94 10.64
C PRO A 82 -14.17 10.09 11.07
N PRO A 83 -14.04 11.29 10.47
CA PRO A 83 -15.02 12.36 10.61
C PRO A 83 -16.41 11.98 10.08
#